data_AF-A0A556QL63-F1
#
_entry.id   AF-A0A556QL63-F1
#
_cell.length_a   1.000
_cell.length_b   1.000
_cell.length_c   1.000
_cell.angle_alpha   90.00
_cell.angle_beta   90.00
_cell.angle_gamma   90.00
#
_symmetry.space_group_name_H-M   'P 1'
#
loop_
_entity.id
_entity.type
_entity.pdbx_description
1 polymer ?
#
loop_
_entity_poly.entity_id
_entity_poly.type
_entity_poly.pdbx_seq_one_letter_code
_entity_poly.pdbx_strand_id
1 'polypeptide(L)'
;MNLGLARREDGCNLAGMLGRRLPLFLLFMVIAVVARADEVASRVIVLANRDDPESVKLAEYYAQKRDVPPENIIALPMPDTEIISWREYIDGILNPLRAELVKRGSLDAIGMDLFDAVGRKKYAISGHTISYLVVCRGVPLKIANDGSLPVENSPALINPAFKTNASSVDGELALLAVVNSPLIAFLPNPLFKNDKPSSIQLDQIVKVGRLDGPTYADARGLIDHAIAAENGGLIGRGYVDIGGPHALGDRWLEDVAKQLDELNFDTDVERVGGSMPAWTRMDAPALYFGWYAGELNGPFAQPGFTFPPGAVALHIHSYSAATLRSTTSGWVGPLVARGVTATFGNVNEPYLEFTHQPQLVLKSLARGDRLGDAAAYSVPVYSWQAIMVGDPLYRPFAVKPDELWARRDKLPSNQRPYVVLSRMRELDRGGDRNGAIWAGLISEKTNPSMAVALATAKLQQATGDSSGALQTLAWVASRRSFTLLESPLAVLVAQQLRESGEAKTALGVWQRVLGSRAIARELRIQWLPQALEVAREAQDARQIVNWDSEYKELTAPPPVSDEDKKQGGP
;
A
#
# COMPACT_ATOMS: atom_id res chain seq x y z
N MET A 1 7.30 68.25 -37.21
CA MET A 1 7.55 69.71 -37.34
C MET A 1 7.68 70.26 -35.93
N ASN A 2 8.88 70.73 -35.57
CA ASN A 2 9.25 71.71 -34.52
C ASN A 2 8.63 71.58 -33.10
N LEU A 3 9.47 71.29 -32.09
CA LEU A 3 10.02 72.26 -31.09
C LEU A 3 8.92 72.79 -30.14
N GLY A 4 8.94 72.62 -28.82
CA GLY A 4 10.04 72.64 -27.86
C GLY A 4 9.80 73.79 -26.85
N LEU A 5 10.28 73.61 -25.61
CA LEU A 5 10.47 74.63 -24.54
C LEU A 5 9.21 75.04 -23.74
N ALA A 6 9.22 75.45 -22.45
CA ALA A 6 10.15 75.50 -21.31
C ALA A 6 9.30 76.17 -20.17
N ARG A 7 9.25 75.65 -18.92
CA ARG A 7 10.04 76.03 -17.70
C ARG A 7 9.56 77.29 -16.92
N ARG A 8 9.68 77.18 -15.58
CA ARG A 8 9.63 78.14 -14.43
C ARG A 8 8.31 78.13 -13.63
N GLU A 9 8.28 77.64 -12.38
CA GLU A 9 8.88 78.13 -11.10
C GLU A 9 8.28 79.45 -10.62
N ASP A 10 7.59 79.42 -9.47
CA ASP A 10 7.88 80.26 -8.30
C ASP A 10 7.09 79.77 -7.07
N GLY A 11 7.79 79.65 -5.95
CA GLY A 11 7.28 79.13 -4.68
C GLY A 11 6.75 80.21 -3.74
N CYS A 12 6.07 79.76 -2.69
CA CYS A 12 5.83 80.54 -1.48
C CYS A 12 6.15 79.64 -0.27
N ASN A 13 7.18 80.03 0.48
CA ASN A 13 7.59 79.46 1.76
C ASN A 13 6.87 80.22 2.88
N LEU A 14 6.35 79.50 3.88
CA LEU A 14 6.44 79.99 5.27
C LEU A 14 6.47 78.82 6.25
N ALA A 15 7.59 78.72 6.96
CA ALA A 15 7.86 77.77 8.02
C ALA A 15 7.29 78.26 9.37
N GLY A 16 6.90 77.32 10.22
CA GLY A 16 6.58 77.55 11.63
C GLY A 16 6.52 76.23 12.39
N MET A 17 7.67 75.80 12.91
CA MET A 17 7.86 74.63 13.78
C MET A 17 7.09 74.77 15.11
N LEU A 18 6.49 73.68 15.62
CA LEU A 18 6.87 72.98 16.86
C LEU A 18 5.77 72.00 17.26
N GLY A 19 6.12 70.71 17.39
CA GLY A 19 5.18 69.72 17.95
C GLY A 19 5.63 68.28 17.74
N ARG A 20 6.68 67.87 18.45
CA ARG A 20 7.14 66.48 18.61
C ARG A 20 5.97 65.50 18.77
N ARG A 21 5.94 64.44 17.94
CA ARG A 21 5.67 63.03 18.29
C ARG A 21 5.66 62.17 17.01
N LEU A 22 6.80 61.55 16.69
CA LEU A 22 6.82 60.18 16.17
C LEU A 22 7.12 59.30 17.40
N PRO A 23 6.64 58.05 17.50
CA PRO A 23 6.95 57.02 16.51
C PRO A 23 5.81 56.02 16.23
N LEU A 24 6.12 55.04 15.39
CA LEU A 24 5.53 53.69 15.39
C LEU A 24 4.32 53.44 14.47
N PHE A 25 4.49 53.66 13.17
CA PHE A 25 3.64 53.02 12.14
C PHE A 25 4.53 52.41 11.05
N LEU A 26 5.48 51.57 11.45
CA LEU A 26 6.38 50.87 10.52
C LEU A 26 6.97 49.61 11.17
N LEU A 27 6.11 48.77 11.75
CA LEU A 27 6.47 47.40 12.12
C LEU A 27 5.22 46.51 12.29
N PHE A 28 4.40 46.38 11.24
CA PHE A 28 3.40 45.30 11.14
C PHE A 28 3.26 44.85 9.69
N MET A 29 4.40 44.50 9.10
CA MET A 29 4.43 43.56 7.97
C MET A 29 5.24 42.35 8.42
N VAL A 30 4.86 41.80 9.59
CA VAL A 30 5.24 40.44 9.95
C VAL A 30 4.45 39.55 9.00
N ILE A 31 5.22 38.88 8.18
CA ILE A 31 4.87 37.76 7.30
C ILE A 31 3.82 36.88 7.99
N ALA A 32 2.55 37.10 7.63
CA ALA A 32 1.50 36.13 7.85
C ALA A 32 1.55 35.16 6.65
N VAL A 33 2.61 34.34 6.58
CA VAL A 33 2.46 33.00 6.03
C VAL A 33 1.61 32.28 7.07
N VAL A 34 0.31 32.55 7.05
CA VAL A 34 -0.66 31.63 7.62
C VAL A 34 -0.53 30.42 6.70
N ALA A 35 0.18 29.41 7.17
CA ALA A 35 0.06 28.08 6.61
C ALA A 35 -1.43 27.82 6.48
N ARG A 36 -1.94 27.75 5.25
CA ARG A 36 -3.25 27.16 5.02
C ARG A 36 -3.11 25.72 5.50
N ALA A 37 -3.48 25.46 6.75
CA ALA A 37 -3.80 24.12 7.19
C ALA A 37 -4.72 23.54 6.10
N ASP A 38 -4.40 22.34 5.59
CA ASP A 38 -5.31 21.66 4.68
C ASP A 38 -6.66 21.60 5.41
N GLU A 39 -7.70 22.17 4.81
CA GLU A 39 -9.06 22.21 5.37
C GLU A 39 -9.52 20.80 5.78
N VAL A 40 -9.00 19.78 5.09
CA VAL A 40 -9.21 18.36 5.42
C VAL A 40 -8.51 17.96 6.73
N ALA A 41 -7.23 18.30 6.91
CA ALA A 41 -6.45 17.95 8.10
C ALA A 41 -7.04 18.56 9.38
N SER A 42 -7.54 19.79 9.30
CA SER A 42 -8.21 20.46 10.44
C SER A 42 -9.45 19.72 10.97
N ARG A 43 -10.03 18.82 10.16
CA ARG A 43 -11.21 18.02 10.46
C ARG A 43 -10.89 16.52 10.65
N VAL A 44 -9.62 16.16 10.74
CA VAL A 44 -9.21 14.79 11.09
C VAL A 44 -9.27 14.63 12.60
N ILE A 45 -9.89 13.56 13.07
CA ILE A 45 -9.91 13.16 14.49
C ILE A 45 -8.96 11.98 14.67
N VAL A 46 -8.19 11.99 15.76
CA VAL A 46 -7.25 10.90 16.07
C VAL A 46 -7.67 10.22 17.36
N LEU A 47 -7.93 8.91 17.30
CA LEU A 47 -8.30 8.07 18.45
C LEU A 47 -7.08 7.27 18.91
N ALA A 48 -6.73 7.44 20.19
CA ALA A 48 -5.64 6.73 20.83
C ALA A 48 -6.11 5.97 22.08
N ASN A 49 -5.42 4.88 22.40
CA ASN A 49 -5.56 4.22 23.70
C ASN A 49 -4.70 4.99 24.71
N ARG A 50 -5.35 5.65 25.68
CA ARG A 50 -4.68 6.44 26.72
C ARG A 50 -3.78 5.59 27.62
N ASP A 51 -4.12 4.33 27.79
CA ASP A 51 -3.41 3.41 28.69
C ASP A 51 -2.21 2.72 27.98
N ASP A 52 -2.03 2.96 26.67
CA ASP A 52 -0.83 2.60 25.89
C ASP A 52 -0.01 3.85 25.53
N PRO A 53 1.16 4.09 26.17
CA PRO A 53 2.01 5.23 25.85
C PRO A 53 2.47 5.31 24.40
N GLU A 54 2.66 4.17 23.72
CA GLU A 54 3.04 4.15 22.31
C GLU A 54 1.88 4.59 21.41
N SER A 55 0.63 4.32 21.81
CA SER A 55 -0.58 4.78 21.12
C SER A 55 -0.68 6.31 21.13
N VAL A 56 -0.55 6.91 22.32
CA VAL A 56 -0.60 8.37 22.49
C VAL A 56 0.54 9.05 21.74
N LYS A 57 1.75 8.50 21.86
CA LYS A 57 2.92 9.00 21.14
C LYS A 57 2.73 8.95 19.62
N LEU A 58 2.10 7.89 19.10
CA LEU A 58 1.81 7.78 17.67
C LEU A 58 0.77 8.81 17.22
N ALA A 59 -0.25 9.07 18.03
CA ALA A 59 -1.27 10.07 17.74
C ALA A 59 -0.67 11.49 17.69
N GLU A 60 0.17 11.85 18.65
CA GLU A 60 0.89 13.12 18.67
C GLU A 60 1.83 13.25 17.46
N TYR A 61 2.55 12.18 17.13
CA TYR A 61 3.43 12.13 15.97
C TYR A 61 2.66 12.33 14.66
N TYR A 62 1.53 11.64 14.49
CA TYR A 62 0.67 11.79 13.32
C TYR A 62 0.14 13.22 13.21
N ALA A 63 -0.37 13.76 14.31
CA ALA A 63 -0.91 15.11 14.34
C ALA A 63 0.14 16.16 13.95
N GLN A 64 1.35 16.04 14.48
CA GLN A 64 2.48 16.89 14.11
C GLN A 64 2.84 16.77 12.63
N LYS A 65 2.85 15.57 12.06
CA LYS A 65 3.30 15.33 10.68
C LYS A 65 2.27 15.72 9.62
N ARG A 66 0.99 15.71 9.98
CA ARG A 66 -0.13 16.03 9.08
C ARG A 66 -0.79 17.38 9.37
N ASP A 67 -0.20 18.19 10.25
CA ASP A 67 -0.75 19.45 10.72
C ASP A 67 -2.20 19.30 11.22
N VAL A 68 -2.50 18.17 11.86
CA VAL A 68 -3.80 17.94 12.53
C VAL A 68 -3.75 18.68 13.88
N PRO A 69 -4.78 19.47 14.23
CA PRO A 69 -4.82 20.17 15.50
C PRO A 69 -4.65 19.20 16.69
N PRO A 70 -3.76 19.47 17.67
CA PRO A 70 -3.59 18.61 18.84
C PRO A 70 -4.89 18.38 19.62
N GLU A 71 -5.79 19.37 19.62
CA GLU A 71 -7.13 19.28 20.19
C GLU A 71 -8.07 18.33 19.44
N ASN A 72 -7.67 17.76 18.31
CA ASN A 72 -8.42 16.68 17.63
C ASN A 72 -7.98 15.29 18.09
N ILE A 73 -7.00 15.18 18.98
CA ILE A 73 -6.64 13.90 19.62
C ILE A 73 -7.65 13.60 20.73
N ILE A 74 -8.20 12.39 20.69
CA ILE A 74 -9.10 11.82 21.71
C ILE A 74 -8.44 10.56 22.23
N ALA A 75 -7.92 10.63 23.46
CA ALA A 75 -7.31 9.49 24.15
C ALA A 75 -8.30 8.94 25.18
N LEU A 76 -8.77 7.70 24.97
CA LEU A 76 -9.70 7.01 25.85
C LEU A 76 -9.01 5.81 26.52
N PRO A 77 -9.37 5.44 27.76
CA PRO A 77 -8.86 4.21 28.37
C PRO A 77 -9.42 2.99 27.62
N MET A 78 -8.56 2.05 27.25
CA MET A 78 -8.94 0.83 26.55
C MET A 78 -8.03 -0.33 26.98
N PRO A 79 -8.50 -1.59 26.92
CA PRO A 79 -7.64 -2.74 27.17
C PRO A 79 -6.50 -2.82 26.12
N ASP A 80 -5.42 -3.51 26.48
CA ASP A 80 -4.25 -3.76 25.63
C ASP A 80 -4.42 -4.96 24.68
N THR A 81 -5.63 -5.52 24.60
CA THR A 81 -5.97 -6.67 23.76
C THR A 81 -6.54 -6.25 22.40
N GLU A 82 -6.27 -7.05 21.36
CA GLU A 82 -6.86 -6.83 20.04
C GLU A 82 -8.35 -7.20 19.96
N ILE A 83 -8.84 -8.04 20.87
CA ILE A 83 -10.21 -8.54 20.89
C ILE A 83 -10.90 -8.03 22.15
N ILE A 84 -12.08 -7.44 21.98
CA ILE A 84 -12.93 -6.93 23.06
C ILE A 84 -14.37 -7.43 22.92
N SER A 85 -15.13 -7.37 24.00
CA SER A 85 -16.57 -7.60 24.01
C SER A 85 -17.34 -6.39 23.49
N TRP A 86 -18.60 -6.60 23.10
CA TRP A 86 -19.52 -5.51 22.77
C TRP A 86 -19.70 -4.50 23.89
N ARG A 87 -19.72 -4.96 25.15
CA ARG A 87 -19.83 -4.05 26.29
C ARG A 87 -18.61 -3.17 26.44
N GLU A 88 -17.41 -3.72 26.33
CA GLU A 88 -16.16 -2.95 26.36
C GLU A 88 -16.11 -1.94 25.20
N TYR A 89 -16.56 -2.33 24.00
CA TYR A 89 -16.67 -1.40 22.88
C TYR A 89 -17.67 -0.28 23.17
N ILE A 90 -18.89 -0.61 23.62
CA ILE A 90 -19.96 0.37 23.83
C ILE A 90 -19.63 1.34 24.97
N ASP A 91 -19.27 0.81 26.13
CA ASP A 91 -19.03 1.58 27.34
C ASP A 91 -17.66 2.29 27.31
N GLY A 92 -16.63 1.64 26.74
CA GLY A 92 -15.26 2.14 26.74
C GLY A 92 -14.89 3.00 25.53
N ILE A 93 -15.51 2.77 24.37
CA ILE A 93 -15.13 3.43 23.10
C ILE A 93 -16.29 4.23 22.52
N LEU A 94 -17.38 3.58 22.10
CA LEU A 94 -18.46 4.20 21.33
C LEU A 94 -19.12 5.37 22.07
N ASN A 95 -19.60 5.13 23.29
CA ASN A 95 -20.33 6.14 24.05
C ASN A 95 -19.42 7.33 24.44
N PRO A 96 -18.20 7.13 24.99
CA PRO A 96 -17.28 8.23 25.29
C PRO A 96 -16.83 8.99 24.04
N LEU A 97 -16.53 8.29 22.94
CA LEU A 97 -16.10 8.93 21.70
C LEU A 97 -17.21 9.80 21.10
N ARG A 98 -18.45 9.29 21.02
CA ARG A 98 -19.59 10.11 20.57
C ARG A 98 -19.79 11.33 21.45
N ALA A 99 -19.71 11.19 22.76
CA ALA A 99 -19.87 12.31 23.68
C ALA A 99 -18.81 13.39 23.45
N GLU A 100 -17.55 13.01 23.23
CA GLU A 100 -16.47 13.96 22.97
C GLU A 100 -16.60 14.61 21.58
N LEU A 101 -17.00 13.85 20.55
CA LEU A 101 -17.24 14.38 19.20
C LEU A 101 -18.38 15.41 19.18
N VAL A 102 -19.47 15.15 19.92
CA VAL A 102 -20.59 16.10 20.06
C VAL A 102 -20.15 17.35 20.81
N LYS A 103 -19.44 17.18 21.93
CA LYS A 103 -18.91 18.29 22.72
C LYS A 103 -17.99 19.21 21.90
N ARG A 104 -17.23 18.64 20.97
CA ARG A 104 -16.32 19.38 20.06
C ARG A 104 -17.02 19.93 18.82
N GLY A 105 -18.29 19.60 18.58
CA GLY A 105 -19.03 20.00 17.38
C GLY A 105 -18.61 19.26 16.11
N SER A 106 -17.79 18.21 16.22
CA SER A 106 -17.37 17.38 15.07
C SER A 106 -18.49 16.43 14.62
N LEU A 107 -19.36 16.04 15.55
CA LEU A 107 -20.60 15.30 15.30
C LEU A 107 -21.78 16.21 15.67
N ASP A 108 -22.63 16.56 14.70
CA ASP A 108 -23.83 17.36 14.92
C ASP A 108 -24.95 16.46 15.43
N ALA A 109 -25.15 16.48 16.74
CA ALA A 109 -26.15 15.63 17.38
C ALA A 109 -26.69 16.21 18.68
N ILE A 110 -27.96 15.92 18.95
CA ILE A 110 -28.60 16.19 20.24
C ILE A 110 -28.60 14.90 21.05
N GLY A 111 -27.90 14.91 22.19
CA GLY A 111 -27.88 13.80 23.12
C GLY A 111 -29.21 13.63 23.85
N MET A 112 -29.63 12.38 24.06
CA MET A 112 -30.80 12.04 24.87
C MET A 112 -30.32 11.30 26.13
N ASP A 113 -31.03 11.46 27.24
CA ASP A 113 -30.82 10.65 28.46
C ASP A 113 -31.55 9.30 28.34
N LEU A 114 -31.35 8.64 27.19
CA LEU A 114 -31.91 7.34 26.86
C LEU A 114 -30.81 6.45 26.30
N PHE A 115 -30.94 5.16 26.59
CA PHE A 115 -30.07 4.11 26.09
C PHE A 115 -30.93 3.08 25.34
N ASP A 116 -30.33 2.36 24.40
CA ASP A 116 -30.98 1.19 23.82
C ASP A 116 -30.72 -0.08 24.64
N ALA A 117 -31.27 -1.22 24.20
CA ALA A 117 -31.21 -2.49 24.92
C ALA A 117 -29.78 -3.02 25.16
N VAL A 118 -28.78 -2.51 24.43
CA VAL A 118 -27.39 -2.94 24.51
C VAL A 118 -26.48 -1.87 25.11
N GLY A 119 -27.05 -0.78 25.64
CA GLY A 119 -26.32 0.26 26.36
C GLY A 119 -25.78 1.39 25.47
N ARG A 120 -26.15 1.48 24.19
CA ARG A 120 -25.74 2.60 23.34
C ARG A 120 -26.56 3.84 23.70
N LYS A 121 -25.89 4.96 23.96
CA LYS A 121 -26.57 6.24 24.22
C LYS A 121 -27.26 6.71 22.95
N LYS A 122 -28.53 7.13 23.09
CA LYS A 122 -29.34 7.63 21.97
C LYS A 122 -28.99 9.08 21.66
N TYR A 123 -28.87 9.36 20.36
CA TYR A 123 -28.65 10.68 19.81
C TYR A 123 -29.66 10.92 18.68
N ALA A 124 -30.05 12.17 18.47
CA ALA A 124 -30.59 12.62 17.19
C ALA A 124 -29.43 13.23 16.40
N ILE A 125 -28.88 12.49 15.44
CA ILE A 125 -27.70 12.89 14.65
C ILE A 125 -28.18 13.53 13.34
N SER A 126 -27.64 14.69 13.00
CA SER A 126 -27.94 15.44 11.77
C SER A 126 -26.79 15.46 10.77
N GLY A 127 -25.57 15.15 11.19
CA GLY A 127 -24.41 14.95 10.31
C GLY A 127 -23.08 15.05 11.06
N HIS A 128 -21.96 15.14 10.34
CA HIS A 128 -20.63 15.36 10.93
C HIS A 128 -19.72 16.17 10.02
N THR A 129 -18.69 16.78 10.61
CA THR A 129 -17.67 17.51 9.85
C THR A 129 -16.36 16.71 9.71
N ILE A 130 -16.28 15.53 10.30
CA ILE A 130 -15.09 14.68 10.33
C ILE A 130 -14.67 14.29 8.92
N SER A 131 -13.43 14.62 8.54
CA SER A 131 -12.86 14.19 7.26
C SER A 131 -12.43 12.72 7.31
N TYR A 132 -11.69 12.36 8.36
CA TYR A 132 -11.28 10.99 8.66
C TYR A 132 -11.17 10.80 10.17
N LEU A 133 -11.44 9.58 10.63
CA LEU A 133 -11.07 9.10 11.96
C LEU A 133 -9.83 8.23 11.84
N VAL A 134 -8.74 8.68 12.43
CA VAL A 134 -7.46 7.96 12.46
C VAL A 134 -7.39 7.16 13.75
N VAL A 135 -7.25 5.84 13.64
CA VAL A 135 -7.16 4.93 14.78
C VAL A 135 -5.71 4.53 14.99
N CYS A 136 -5.13 4.81 16.16
CA CYS A 136 -3.74 4.48 16.45
C CYS A 136 -3.57 3.05 17.02
N ARG A 137 -2.38 2.49 16.82
CA ARG A 137 -1.89 1.27 17.50
C ARG A 137 -2.27 1.29 18.98
N GLY A 138 -2.74 0.17 19.51
CA GLY A 138 -3.19 0.05 20.90
C GLY A 138 -4.70 0.23 21.07
N VAL A 139 -5.41 0.78 20.09
CA VAL A 139 -6.89 0.68 20.02
C VAL A 139 -7.26 -0.74 19.59
N PRO A 140 -8.21 -1.42 20.26
CA PRO A 140 -8.64 -2.77 19.92
C PRO A 140 -8.98 -2.95 18.44
N LEU A 141 -8.75 -4.15 17.92
CA LEU A 141 -8.88 -4.47 16.49
C LEU A 141 -10.30 -4.95 16.14
N LYS A 142 -10.87 -5.82 16.97
CA LYS A 142 -12.14 -6.49 16.67
C LYS A 142 -12.99 -6.77 17.90
N ILE A 143 -14.28 -6.86 17.65
CA ILE A 143 -15.31 -7.17 18.64
C ILE A 143 -15.67 -8.65 18.49
N ALA A 144 -15.66 -9.37 19.61
CA ALA A 144 -16.02 -10.78 19.65
C ALA A 144 -17.53 -10.98 19.44
N ASN A 145 -17.90 -12.09 18.80
CA ASN A 145 -19.31 -12.46 18.69
C ASN A 145 -19.90 -12.74 20.08
N ASP A 146 -21.04 -12.13 20.38
CA ASP A 146 -21.83 -12.34 21.60
C ASP A 146 -23.23 -12.82 21.23
N GLY A 147 -23.46 -14.14 21.38
CA GLY A 147 -24.74 -14.77 21.08
C GLY A 147 -25.85 -14.48 22.09
N SER A 148 -25.55 -13.79 23.20
CA SER A 148 -26.54 -13.40 24.22
C SER A 148 -27.24 -12.08 23.89
N LEU A 149 -26.68 -11.27 22.98
CA LEU A 149 -27.24 -9.96 22.66
C LEU A 149 -28.54 -10.07 21.83
N PRO A 150 -29.52 -9.19 22.09
CA PRO A 150 -30.83 -9.26 21.47
C PRO A 150 -30.76 -9.08 19.95
N VAL A 151 -31.49 -9.94 19.25
CA VAL A 151 -31.66 -9.99 17.78
C VAL A 151 -32.71 -8.96 17.30
N GLU A 152 -33.16 -8.05 18.17
CA GLU A 152 -34.42 -7.29 18.04
C GLU A 152 -34.52 -6.40 16.78
N ASN A 153 -33.46 -6.24 15.99
CA ASN A 153 -33.48 -5.50 14.72
C ASN A 153 -32.92 -6.30 13.53
N SER A 154 -32.77 -7.61 13.65
CA SER A 154 -32.37 -8.47 12.54
C SER A 154 -33.57 -8.79 11.65
N PRO A 155 -33.52 -8.53 10.33
CA PRO A 155 -34.51 -9.05 9.40
C PRO A 155 -34.73 -10.55 9.64
N ALA A 156 -35.99 -10.97 9.77
CA ALA A 156 -36.37 -12.37 10.02
C ALA A 156 -35.83 -13.37 8.97
N LEU A 157 -35.35 -12.85 7.83
CA LEU A 157 -34.83 -13.59 6.68
C LEU A 157 -33.30 -13.48 6.51
N ILE A 158 -32.54 -13.12 7.54
CA ILE A 158 -31.07 -13.15 7.44
C ILE A 158 -30.58 -14.60 7.29
N ASN A 159 -29.79 -14.84 6.23
CA ASN A 159 -29.11 -16.11 6.00
C ASN A 159 -28.35 -16.53 7.28
N PRO A 160 -28.51 -17.77 7.78
CA PRO A 160 -27.81 -18.25 8.97
C PRO A 160 -26.30 -17.96 8.99
N ALA A 161 -25.66 -17.97 7.82
CA ALA A 161 -24.26 -17.60 7.62
C ALA A 161 -23.89 -16.20 8.16
N PHE A 162 -24.83 -15.26 8.18
CA PHE A 162 -24.62 -13.87 8.63
C PHE A 162 -25.21 -13.59 10.02
N LYS A 163 -25.65 -14.62 10.75
CA LYS A 163 -26.15 -14.47 12.14
C LYS A 163 -25.00 -14.37 13.14
N THR A 164 -24.17 -13.36 12.96
CA THR A 164 -23.04 -13.03 13.83
C THR A 164 -23.02 -11.52 14.07
N ASN A 165 -22.50 -11.11 15.22
CA ASN A 165 -22.18 -9.72 15.55
C ASN A 165 -20.67 -9.54 15.82
N ALA A 166 -19.82 -10.49 15.38
CA ALA A 166 -18.39 -10.21 15.31
C ALA A 166 -18.14 -9.15 14.23
N SER A 167 -17.32 -8.16 14.53
CA SER A 167 -16.96 -7.10 13.58
C SER A 167 -15.58 -6.54 13.88
N SER A 168 -15.01 -5.82 12.92
CA SER A 168 -13.87 -4.95 13.18
C SER A 168 -14.32 -3.72 13.97
N VAL A 169 -13.47 -3.24 14.88
CA VAL A 169 -13.71 -1.98 15.59
C VAL A 169 -13.82 -0.83 14.59
N ASP A 170 -12.98 -0.83 13.55
CA ASP A 170 -12.97 0.16 12.47
C ASP A 170 -14.33 0.20 11.73
N GLY A 171 -14.92 -0.96 11.44
CA GLY A 171 -16.22 -1.07 10.78
C GLY A 171 -17.38 -0.55 11.64
N GLU A 172 -17.30 -0.64 12.96
CA GLU A 172 -18.28 -0.01 13.86
C GLU A 172 -18.03 1.49 14.03
N LEU A 173 -16.76 1.92 14.09
CA LEU A 173 -16.39 3.32 14.18
C LEU A 173 -16.80 4.10 12.93
N ALA A 174 -16.86 3.44 11.77
CA ALA A 174 -17.39 4.05 10.56
C ALA A 174 -18.86 4.48 10.68
N LEU A 175 -19.60 3.89 11.63
CA LEU A 175 -21.02 4.10 11.89
C LEU A 175 -21.27 5.05 13.08
N LEU A 176 -20.27 5.85 13.49
CA LEU A 176 -20.41 6.83 14.58
C LEU A 176 -21.59 7.78 14.38
N ALA A 177 -21.93 8.13 13.13
CA ALA A 177 -23.06 8.99 12.79
C ALA A 177 -24.39 8.24 12.57
N VAL A 178 -24.40 6.91 12.68
CA VAL A 178 -25.61 6.08 12.49
C VAL A 178 -26.20 5.68 13.85
N VAL A 179 -27.50 5.90 14.02
CA VAL A 179 -28.23 5.58 15.25
C VAL A 179 -29.05 4.32 15.08
N ASN A 180 -29.25 3.57 16.17
CA ASN A 180 -30.03 2.34 16.21
C ASN A 180 -29.63 1.30 15.14
N SER A 181 -28.34 1.22 14.79
CA SER A 181 -27.86 0.19 13.86
C SER A 181 -28.14 -1.21 14.43
N PRO A 182 -28.53 -2.19 13.58
CA PRO A 182 -28.56 -3.58 13.98
C PRO A 182 -27.13 -4.03 14.37
N LEU A 183 -27.03 -4.90 15.38
CA LEU A 183 -25.73 -5.48 15.78
C LEU A 183 -25.34 -6.70 14.95
N ILE A 184 -26.33 -7.38 14.36
CA ILE A 184 -26.12 -8.63 13.65
C ILE A 184 -26.04 -8.37 12.16
N ALA A 185 -25.17 -9.12 11.50
CA ALA A 185 -24.82 -9.00 10.10
C ALA A 185 -24.07 -7.69 9.84
N PHE A 186 -24.39 -7.02 8.74
CA PHE A 186 -23.65 -5.89 8.23
C PHE A 186 -24.60 -4.78 7.78
N LEU A 187 -24.07 -3.57 7.61
CA LEU A 187 -24.81 -2.44 7.07
C LEU A 187 -24.27 -2.04 5.69
N PRO A 188 -25.12 -1.86 4.67
CA PRO A 188 -24.69 -1.38 3.36
C PRO A 188 -23.96 -0.04 3.44
N ASN A 189 -22.84 0.07 2.74
CA ASN A 189 -22.10 1.31 2.63
C ASN A 189 -22.65 2.17 1.47
N PRO A 190 -23.25 3.35 1.74
CA PRO A 190 -23.80 4.23 0.69
C PRO A 190 -22.72 4.87 -0.21
N LEU A 191 -21.45 4.79 0.17
CA LEU A 191 -20.31 5.31 -0.58
C LEU A 191 -19.70 4.26 -1.54
N PHE A 192 -20.08 2.99 -1.41
CA PHE A 192 -19.56 1.91 -2.23
C PHE A 192 -19.86 2.12 -3.71
N LYS A 193 -18.81 2.16 -4.56
CA LYS A 193 -18.90 2.46 -6.01
C LYS A 193 -19.63 3.76 -6.34
N ASN A 194 -19.81 4.66 -5.38
CA ASN A 194 -20.55 5.89 -5.57
C ASN A 194 -19.59 7.02 -5.95
N ASP A 195 -19.52 7.35 -7.24
CA ASP A 195 -18.62 8.40 -7.74
C ASP A 195 -19.07 9.81 -7.34
N LYS A 196 -20.32 10.00 -6.92
CA LYS A 196 -20.91 11.30 -6.56
C LYS A 196 -21.90 11.16 -5.40
N PRO A 197 -21.41 10.83 -4.19
CA PRO A 197 -22.29 10.70 -3.03
C PRO A 197 -22.96 12.04 -2.70
N SER A 198 -24.21 12.00 -2.28
CA SER A 198 -24.89 13.18 -1.74
C SER A 198 -24.32 13.56 -0.37
N SER A 199 -24.58 14.79 0.09
CA SER A 199 -24.20 15.20 1.46
C SER A 199 -24.78 14.25 2.51
N ILE A 200 -26.05 13.87 2.37
CA ILE A 200 -26.73 12.93 3.27
C ILE A 200 -26.01 11.58 3.32
N GLN A 201 -25.47 11.08 2.20
CA GLN A 201 -24.72 9.83 2.18
C GLN A 201 -23.33 9.97 2.83
N LEU A 202 -22.67 11.12 2.63
CA LEU A 202 -21.39 11.42 3.28
C LEU A 202 -21.55 11.57 4.79
N ASP A 203 -22.62 12.25 5.24
CA ASP A 203 -22.93 12.52 6.64
C ASP A 203 -23.25 11.26 7.46
N GLN A 204 -23.50 10.12 6.78
CA GLN A 204 -23.76 8.83 7.44
C GLN A 204 -22.47 8.08 7.81
N ILE A 205 -21.37 8.33 7.11
CA ILE A 205 -20.18 7.47 7.16
C ILE A 205 -18.95 8.27 7.58
N VAL A 206 -18.41 7.92 8.74
CA VAL A 206 -17.08 8.38 9.16
C VAL A 206 -16.04 7.49 8.49
N LYS A 207 -15.18 8.06 7.65
CA LYS A 207 -14.12 7.28 6.97
C LYS A 207 -12.99 6.99 7.96
N VAL A 208 -12.72 5.71 8.21
CA VAL A 208 -11.73 5.26 9.20
C VAL A 208 -10.44 4.80 8.52
N GLY A 209 -9.30 5.19 9.08
CA GLY A 209 -7.99 4.66 8.70
C GLY A 209 -7.17 4.30 9.93
N ARG A 210 -6.57 3.11 9.94
CA ARG A 210 -5.80 2.61 11.09
C ARG A 210 -4.30 2.75 10.87
N LEU A 211 -3.61 3.35 11.82
CA LEU A 211 -2.15 3.42 11.91
C LEU A 211 -1.66 2.39 12.93
N ASP A 212 -1.44 1.17 12.48
CA ASP A 212 -1.15 0.04 13.36
C ASP A 212 -0.28 -1.02 12.66
N GLY A 213 0.44 -1.81 13.44
CA GLY A 213 1.37 -2.83 12.99
C GLY A 213 2.07 -3.52 14.16
N PRO A 214 2.94 -4.51 13.91
CA PRO A 214 3.52 -5.33 14.97
C PRO A 214 4.22 -4.51 16.05
N THR A 215 4.96 -3.48 15.64
CA THR A 215 5.64 -2.54 16.55
C THR A 215 5.21 -1.08 16.33
N TYR A 216 5.51 -0.21 17.30
CA TYR A 216 5.39 1.23 17.12
C TYR A 216 6.16 1.75 15.90
N ALA A 217 7.35 1.19 15.64
CA ALA A 217 8.18 1.60 14.51
C ALA A 217 7.49 1.31 13.17
N ASP A 218 6.84 0.15 13.04
CA ASP A 218 6.11 -0.22 11.83
C ASP A 218 4.89 0.69 11.62
N ALA A 219 4.11 0.94 12.68
CA ALA A 219 2.95 1.84 12.63
C ALA A 219 3.34 3.28 12.28
N ARG A 220 4.45 3.77 12.84
CA ARG A 220 5.03 5.08 12.48
C ARG A 220 5.50 5.10 11.02
N GLY A 221 6.03 3.98 10.52
CA GLY A 221 6.46 3.80 9.13
C GLY A 221 5.36 4.08 8.12
N LEU A 222 4.11 3.70 8.40
CA LEU A 222 2.95 3.99 7.53
C LEU A 222 2.82 5.49 7.20
N ILE A 223 3.07 6.35 8.18
CA ILE A 223 2.99 7.82 8.07
C ILE A 223 4.17 8.35 7.26
N ASP A 224 5.38 7.92 7.63
CA ASP A 224 6.62 8.38 7.00
C ASP A 224 6.68 8.00 5.52
N HIS A 225 6.29 6.76 5.19
CA HIS A 225 6.28 6.28 3.82
C HIS A 225 5.22 6.99 2.97
N ALA A 226 4.06 7.33 3.55
CA ALA A 226 3.02 8.10 2.87
C ALA A 226 3.51 9.50 2.50
N ILE A 227 4.09 10.23 3.46
CA ILE A 227 4.63 11.58 3.23
C ILE A 227 5.81 11.54 2.27
N ALA A 228 6.68 10.52 2.37
CA ALA A 228 7.78 10.35 1.45
C ALA A 228 7.29 10.15 0.00
N ALA A 229 6.23 9.37 -0.21
CA ALA A 229 5.66 9.13 -1.53
C ALA A 229 4.83 10.31 -2.06
N GLU A 230 4.17 11.10 -1.22
CA GLU A 230 3.50 12.33 -1.67
C GLU A 230 4.50 13.38 -2.16
N ASN A 231 5.68 13.45 -1.54
CA ASN A 231 6.75 14.33 -1.96
C ASN A 231 7.55 13.77 -3.15
N GLY A 232 7.89 12.48 -3.10
CA GLY A 232 8.78 11.78 -4.03
C GLY A 232 8.09 11.13 -5.23
N GLY A 233 6.79 10.88 -5.11
CA GLY A 233 5.94 10.12 -6.03
C GLY A 233 5.96 8.62 -5.76
N LEU A 234 4.89 7.92 -6.15
CA LEU A 234 4.82 6.46 -6.16
C LEU A 234 5.68 5.91 -7.30
N ILE A 235 6.79 5.25 -6.96
CA ILE A 235 7.78 4.78 -7.94
C ILE A 235 8.08 3.29 -7.69
N GLY A 236 7.89 2.47 -8.72
CA GLY A 236 8.19 1.04 -8.68
C GLY A 236 7.43 0.26 -9.74
N ARG A 237 7.23 -1.03 -9.47
CA ARG A 237 6.55 -2.02 -10.34
C ARG A 237 5.18 -2.42 -9.77
N GLY A 238 4.33 -2.94 -10.65
CA GLY A 238 3.06 -3.54 -10.32
C GLY A 238 3.14 -5.07 -10.28
N TYR A 239 2.35 -5.70 -9.41
CA TYR A 239 2.32 -7.16 -9.25
C TYR A 239 0.88 -7.62 -9.03
N VAL A 240 0.43 -8.59 -9.83
CA VAL A 240 -0.92 -9.14 -9.72
C VAL A 240 -0.87 -10.67 -9.65
N ASP A 241 -1.40 -11.25 -8.58
CA ASP A 241 -1.35 -12.69 -8.28
C ASP A 241 -2.77 -13.29 -8.39
N ILE A 242 -3.08 -13.84 -9.57
CA ILE A 242 -4.40 -14.37 -9.97
C ILE A 242 -4.42 -15.89 -9.81
N GLY A 243 -5.59 -16.47 -9.57
CA GLY A 243 -5.76 -17.92 -9.47
C GLY A 243 -6.30 -18.37 -8.12
N GLY A 244 -7.27 -17.62 -7.58
CA GLY A 244 -7.94 -17.96 -6.34
C GLY A 244 -9.17 -18.85 -6.57
N PRO A 245 -9.92 -19.18 -5.50
CA PRO A 245 -10.96 -20.21 -5.55
C PRO A 245 -12.25 -19.77 -6.27
N HIS A 246 -12.42 -18.49 -6.59
CA HIS A 246 -13.66 -17.97 -7.16
C HIS A 246 -13.45 -17.04 -8.37
N ALA A 247 -14.20 -17.25 -9.45
CA ALA A 247 -14.08 -16.43 -10.66
C ALA A 247 -14.35 -14.93 -10.44
N LEU A 248 -15.10 -14.55 -9.39
CA LEU A 248 -15.37 -13.15 -9.09
C LEU A 248 -14.10 -12.38 -8.68
N GLY A 249 -13.28 -12.95 -7.79
CA GLY A 249 -12.05 -12.29 -7.35
C GLY A 249 -10.98 -12.29 -8.44
N ASP A 250 -10.90 -13.35 -9.25
CA ASP A 250 -9.99 -13.37 -10.41
C ASP A 250 -10.34 -12.25 -11.39
N ARG A 251 -11.63 -12.01 -11.66
CA ARG A 251 -12.06 -10.87 -12.50
C ARG A 251 -11.63 -9.52 -11.92
N TRP A 252 -11.72 -9.35 -10.60
CA TRP A 252 -11.24 -8.12 -9.96
C TRP A 252 -9.73 -7.93 -10.16
N LEU A 253 -8.94 -8.99 -10.05
CA LEU A 253 -7.49 -8.90 -10.25
C LEU A 253 -7.10 -8.74 -11.73
N GLU A 254 -7.86 -9.31 -12.67
CA GLU A 254 -7.67 -9.02 -14.10
C GLU A 254 -7.97 -7.54 -14.41
N ASP A 255 -9.01 -6.95 -13.81
CA ASP A 255 -9.28 -5.51 -13.94
C ASP A 255 -8.14 -4.66 -13.35
N VAL A 256 -7.51 -5.10 -12.26
CA VAL A 256 -6.31 -4.46 -11.71
C VAL A 256 -5.14 -4.55 -12.69
N ALA A 257 -4.87 -5.72 -13.26
CA ALA A 257 -3.78 -5.91 -14.22
C ALA A 257 -3.94 -4.98 -15.44
N LYS A 258 -5.18 -4.83 -15.93
CA LYS A 258 -5.49 -3.88 -17.01
C LYS A 258 -5.23 -2.43 -16.60
N GLN A 259 -5.68 -2.03 -15.41
CA GLN A 259 -5.46 -0.67 -14.90
C GLN A 259 -3.97 -0.34 -14.73
N LEU A 260 -3.16 -1.28 -14.23
CA LEU A 260 -1.71 -1.09 -14.08
C LEU A 260 -1.02 -0.89 -15.43
N ASP A 261 -1.45 -1.63 -16.46
CA ASP A 261 -0.96 -1.46 -17.83
C ASP A 261 -1.36 -0.10 -18.43
N GLU A 262 -2.60 0.36 -18.21
CA GLU A 262 -3.08 1.69 -18.61
C GLU A 262 -2.32 2.83 -17.92
N LEU A 263 -1.86 2.60 -16.68
CA LEU A 263 -1.04 3.52 -15.90
C LEU A 263 0.47 3.44 -16.23
N ASN A 264 0.87 2.64 -17.21
CA ASN A 264 2.28 2.43 -17.62
C ASN A 264 3.20 1.89 -16.52
N PHE A 265 2.69 1.10 -15.57
CA PHE A 265 3.54 0.35 -14.64
C PHE A 265 4.17 -0.86 -15.34
N ASP A 266 5.46 -1.09 -15.09
CA ASP A 266 6.06 -2.39 -15.39
C ASP A 266 5.46 -3.44 -14.45
N THR A 267 4.70 -4.39 -15.01
CA THR A 267 3.80 -5.26 -14.24
C THR A 267 4.02 -6.73 -14.54
N ASP A 268 4.19 -7.53 -13.50
CA ASP A 268 4.16 -9.00 -13.58
C ASP A 268 2.80 -9.52 -13.11
N VAL A 269 2.22 -10.45 -13.87
CA VAL A 269 0.93 -11.07 -13.56
C VAL A 269 1.09 -12.58 -13.52
N GLU A 270 0.89 -13.19 -12.35
CA GLU A 270 0.78 -14.64 -12.19
C GLU A 270 -0.67 -15.06 -12.41
N ARG A 271 -0.87 -16.12 -13.19
CA ARG A 271 -2.20 -16.67 -13.54
C ARG A 271 -2.28 -18.18 -13.34
N VAL A 272 -1.15 -18.85 -13.17
CA VAL A 272 -1.09 -20.29 -12.95
C VAL A 272 -1.41 -20.49 -11.48
N GLY A 273 -2.54 -21.16 -11.20
CA GLY A 273 -3.13 -21.25 -9.87
C GLY A 273 -2.12 -21.55 -8.74
N GLY A 274 -2.30 -20.85 -7.62
CA GLY A 274 -1.32 -20.75 -6.55
C GLY A 274 -0.99 -19.30 -6.25
N SER A 275 -0.17 -19.05 -5.23
CA SER A 275 0.40 -17.73 -4.96
C SER A 275 1.68 -17.50 -5.76
N MET A 276 2.02 -16.24 -6.04
CA MET A 276 3.28 -15.84 -6.66
C MET A 276 4.46 -16.60 -6.05
N PRO A 277 5.21 -17.37 -6.86
CA PRO A 277 6.23 -18.23 -6.31
C PRO A 277 7.45 -17.44 -5.84
N ALA A 278 8.22 -18.04 -4.93
CA ALA A 278 9.38 -17.42 -4.29
C ALA A 278 10.48 -16.94 -5.24
N TRP A 279 10.55 -17.50 -6.46
CA TRP A 279 11.51 -17.12 -7.50
C TRP A 279 11.01 -16.00 -8.43
N THR A 280 9.82 -15.45 -8.19
CA THR A 280 9.30 -14.33 -8.96
C THR A 280 10.18 -13.11 -8.78
N ARG A 281 10.47 -12.40 -9.87
CA ARG A 281 11.13 -11.09 -9.82
C ARG A 281 10.27 -10.14 -8.98
N MET A 282 10.82 -9.56 -7.92
CA MET A 282 10.08 -8.70 -6.99
C MET A 282 10.90 -7.48 -6.55
N ASP A 283 11.38 -6.72 -7.52
CA ASP A 283 12.09 -5.45 -7.33
C ASP A 283 11.12 -4.26 -7.29
N ALA A 284 11.30 -3.37 -6.31
CA ALA A 284 10.48 -2.19 -6.03
C ALA A 284 8.95 -2.39 -6.18
N PRO A 285 8.31 -3.25 -5.36
CA PRO A 285 6.86 -3.47 -5.38
C PRO A 285 6.06 -2.27 -4.89
N ALA A 286 5.77 -1.34 -5.80
CA ALA A 286 4.94 -0.17 -5.51
C ALA A 286 3.45 -0.54 -5.41
N LEU A 287 2.99 -1.51 -6.20
CA LEU A 287 1.60 -1.94 -6.21
C LEU A 287 1.54 -3.47 -6.23
N TYR A 288 0.86 -4.08 -5.24
CA TYR A 288 0.63 -5.52 -5.18
C TYR A 288 -0.84 -5.83 -4.91
N PHE A 289 -1.40 -6.74 -5.71
CA PHE A 289 -2.77 -7.23 -5.55
C PHE A 289 -2.81 -8.74 -5.79
N GLY A 290 -3.27 -9.52 -4.81
CA GLY A 290 -3.21 -10.99 -4.92
C GLY A 290 -4.23 -11.73 -4.09
N TRP A 291 -4.32 -13.05 -4.27
CA TRP A 291 -5.09 -13.99 -3.44
C TRP A 291 -4.72 -15.45 -3.76
N TYR A 292 -5.04 -16.50 -2.98
CA TYR A 292 -5.81 -16.62 -1.73
C TYR A 292 -4.99 -17.41 -0.68
N ALA A 293 -3.70 -17.09 -0.54
CA ALA A 293 -2.86 -17.74 0.45
C ALA A 293 -3.20 -17.22 1.86
N GLY A 294 -3.32 -18.12 2.84
CA GLY A 294 -3.68 -17.73 4.20
C GLY A 294 -2.60 -16.94 4.93
N GLU A 295 -1.34 -17.23 4.59
CA GLU A 295 -0.15 -16.65 5.20
C GLU A 295 0.70 -15.97 4.12
N LEU A 296 1.38 -14.88 4.50
CA LEU A 296 2.36 -14.22 3.64
C LEU A 296 3.42 -15.21 3.17
N ASN A 297 3.62 -15.28 1.85
CA ASN A 297 4.49 -16.28 1.23
C ASN A 297 5.25 -15.72 0.02
N GLY A 298 5.81 -16.60 -0.81
CA GLY A 298 6.42 -16.22 -2.07
C GLY A 298 7.62 -15.26 -1.88
N PRO A 299 7.79 -14.26 -2.76
CA PRO A 299 8.88 -13.29 -2.68
C PRO A 299 8.86 -12.47 -1.39
N PHE A 300 7.68 -12.25 -0.81
CA PHE A 300 7.54 -11.48 0.42
C PHE A 300 8.16 -12.20 1.64
N ALA A 301 8.25 -13.53 1.61
CA ALA A 301 8.87 -14.30 2.68
C ALA A 301 10.41 -14.29 2.62
N GLN A 302 11.02 -13.73 1.57
CA GLN A 302 12.47 -13.73 1.41
C GLN A 302 13.16 -12.82 2.43
N PRO A 303 14.29 -13.25 3.02
CA PRO A 303 15.08 -12.41 3.91
C PRO A 303 15.50 -11.09 3.27
N GLY A 304 15.28 -9.99 3.99
CA GLY A 304 15.63 -8.63 3.54
C GLY A 304 14.62 -8.00 2.58
N PHE A 305 13.49 -8.66 2.28
CA PHE A 305 12.44 -8.07 1.48
C PHE A 305 11.85 -6.81 2.16
N THR A 306 11.71 -5.73 1.39
CA THR A 306 11.07 -4.49 1.82
C THR A 306 10.27 -3.84 0.69
N PHE A 307 9.16 -3.20 1.03
CA PHE A 307 8.42 -2.35 0.12
C PHE A 307 9.10 -0.98 -0.07
N PRO A 308 9.00 -0.36 -1.26
CA PRO A 308 9.38 1.04 -1.43
C PRO A 308 8.38 1.97 -0.73
N PRO A 309 8.81 3.19 -0.32
CA PRO A 309 7.87 4.20 0.16
C PRO A 309 6.75 4.46 -0.84
N GLY A 310 5.53 4.52 -0.33
CA GLY A 310 4.30 4.67 -1.09
C GLY A 310 3.59 3.38 -1.47
N ALA A 311 4.21 2.22 -1.23
CA ALA A 311 3.64 0.96 -1.67
C ALA A 311 2.23 0.69 -1.14
N VAL A 312 1.34 0.23 -2.02
CA VAL A 312 0.00 -0.25 -1.67
C VAL A 312 -0.07 -1.74 -1.98
N ALA A 313 -0.43 -2.53 -0.97
CA ALA A 313 -0.52 -3.99 -1.09
C ALA A 313 -1.86 -4.51 -0.55
N LEU A 314 -2.56 -5.34 -1.32
CA LEU A 314 -3.81 -5.99 -0.91
C LEU A 314 -3.76 -7.47 -1.26
N HIS A 315 -3.88 -8.33 -0.25
CA HIS A 315 -4.07 -9.77 -0.46
C HIS A 315 -5.47 -10.18 0.01
N ILE A 316 -6.30 -10.69 -0.90
CA ILE A 316 -7.65 -11.14 -0.58
C ILE A 316 -7.52 -12.46 0.17
N HIS A 317 -7.80 -12.42 1.48
CA HIS A 317 -7.97 -13.60 2.30
C HIS A 317 -8.90 -13.25 3.48
N SER A 318 -9.65 -14.24 3.95
CA SER A 318 -10.66 -14.06 5.01
C SER A 318 -10.08 -13.62 6.34
N TYR A 319 -8.85 -14.03 6.65
CA TYR A 319 -8.20 -13.76 7.92
C TYR A 319 -6.90 -12.97 7.75
N SER A 320 -6.79 -12.21 6.65
CA SER A 320 -5.59 -11.44 6.31
C SER A 320 -5.17 -10.43 7.39
N ALA A 321 -6.11 -9.99 8.24
CA ALA A 321 -5.88 -9.11 9.38
C ALA A 321 -6.40 -9.70 10.71
N ALA A 322 -6.33 -11.03 10.88
CA ALA A 322 -6.79 -11.66 12.13
C ALA A 322 -6.05 -11.17 13.38
N THR A 323 -4.79 -10.72 13.20
CA THR A 323 -3.97 -9.99 14.17
C THR A 323 -3.07 -8.99 13.43
N LEU A 324 -2.74 -7.88 14.08
CA LEU A 324 -1.73 -6.92 13.63
C LEU A 324 -0.43 -7.03 14.44
N ARG A 325 -0.36 -7.93 15.42
CA ARG A 325 0.81 -8.11 16.32
C ARG A 325 1.83 -9.13 15.82
N SER A 326 1.59 -9.73 14.67
CA SER A 326 2.48 -10.74 14.08
C SER A 326 3.20 -10.23 12.83
N THR A 327 4.49 -10.54 12.72
CA THR A 327 5.30 -10.28 11.52
C THR A 327 5.24 -11.44 10.52
N THR A 328 4.59 -12.55 10.89
CA THR A 328 4.55 -13.80 10.10
C THR A 328 3.15 -14.38 9.89
N SER A 329 2.15 -13.95 10.66
CA SER A 329 0.78 -14.50 10.60
C SER A 329 -0.16 -13.57 9.85
N GLY A 330 -0.94 -14.12 8.93
CA GLY A 330 -1.80 -13.39 8.01
C GLY A 330 -1.00 -12.61 6.97
N TRP A 331 -1.54 -11.46 6.56
CA TRP A 331 -0.91 -10.59 5.55
C TRP A 331 -0.69 -9.18 6.06
N VAL A 332 -1.66 -8.57 6.74
CA VAL A 332 -1.60 -7.14 7.09
C VAL A 332 -0.42 -6.82 8.02
N GLY A 333 -0.31 -7.47 9.18
CA GLY A 333 0.84 -7.30 10.08
C GLY A 333 2.19 -7.59 9.40
N PRO A 334 2.34 -8.74 8.71
CA PRO A 334 3.55 -9.06 7.95
C PRO A 334 3.92 -8.06 6.84
N LEU A 335 2.95 -7.50 6.10
CA LEU A 335 3.18 -6.48 5.07
C LEU A 335 3.65 -5.15 5.70
N VAL A 336 3.05 -4.77 6.84
CA VAL A 336 3.43 -3.58 7.61
C VAL A 336 4.86 -3.70 8.15
N ALA A 337 5.23 -4.86 8.69
CA ALA A 337 6.61 -5.15 9.12
C ALA A 337 7.65 -5.12 7.96
N ARG A 338 7.18 -5.17 6.70
CA ARG A 338 8.02 -5.07 5.49
C ARG A 338 7.99 -3.67 4.88
N GLY A 339 7.40 -2.70 5.55
CA GLY A 339 7.42 -1.29 5.16
C GLY A 339 6.36 -0.91 4.13
N VAL A 340 5.27 -1.67 3.97
CA VAL A 340 4.14 -1.21 3.14
C VAL A 340 3.64 0.14 3.65
N THR A 341 3.11 0.99 2.76
CA THR A 341 2.53 2.29 3.15
C THR A 341 1.03 2.20 3.41
N ALA A 342 0.35 1.34 2.66
CA ALA A 342 -1.07 1.08 2.82
C ALA A 342 -1.41 -0.38 2.50
N THR A 343 -2.29 -0.97 3.29
CA THR A 343 -2.83 -2.30 3.05
C THR A 343 -4.25 -2.45 3.58
N PHE A 344 -4.90 -3.56 3.24
CA PHE A 344 -6.29 -3.83 3.54
C PHE A 344 -6.41 -5.28 3.99
N GLY A 345 -7.35 -5.56 4.89
CA GLY A 345 -7.59 -6.94 5.30
C GLY A 345 -8.89 -7.13 6.05
N ASN A 346 -9.08 -8.36 6.52
CA ASN A 346 -10.29 -8.77 7.22
C ASN A 346 -9.92 -9.42 8.55
N VAL A 347 -10.60 -8.99 9.62
CA VAL A 347 -10.28 -9.44 11.00
C VAL A 347 -10.88 -10.80 11.34
N ASN A 348 -11.93 -11.22 10.62
CA ASN A 348 -12.56 -12.54 10.60
C ASN A 348 -13.15 -12.79 9.19
N GLU A 349 -13.81 -13.94 9.00
CA GLU A 349 -14.46 -14.33 7.72
C GLU A 349 -15.40 -13.25 7.15
N PRO A 350 -15.06 -12.63 6.02
CA PRO A 350 -15.84 -11.56 5.43
C PRO A 350 -16.87 -12.06 4.42
N TYR A 351 -16.71 -13.25 3.80
CA TYR A 351 -17.21 -13.53 2.44
C TYR A 351 -16.62 -12.58 1.39
N LEU A 352 -16.28 -13.12 0.22
CA LEU A 352 -15.57 -12.39 -0.83
C LEU A 352 -16.28 -11.08 -1.21
N GLU A 353 -17.60 -11.12 -1.37
CA GLU A 353 -18.39 -9.97 -1.80
C GLU A 353 -18.41 -8.81 -0.80
N PHE A 354 -18.01 -9.00 0.46
CA PHE A 354 -18.00 -7.95 1.48
C PHE A 354 -16.58 -7.46 1.84
N THR A 355 -15.59 -7.81 1.02
CA THR A 355 -14.21 -7.32 1.15
C THR A 355 -13.99 -6.01 0.37
N HIS A 356 -12.89 -5.31 0.67
CA HIS A 356 -12.40 -4.23 -0.19
C HIS A 356 -12.06 -4.80 -1.58
N GLN A 357 -12.70 -4.25 -2.63
CA GLN A 357 -12.48 -4.73 -4.00
C GLN A 357 -11.23 -4.05 -4.62
N PRO A 358 -10.18 -4.81 -4.98
CA PRO A 358 -8.86 -4.24 -5.32
C PRO A 358 -8.88 -3.34 -6.55
N GLN A 359 -9.69 -3.67 -7.56
CA GLN A 359 -9.87 -2.86 -8.77
C GLN A 359 -10.53 -1.51 -8.49
N LEU A 360 -11.31 -1.38 -7.41
CA LEU A 360 -11.91 -0.11 -7.01
C LEU A 360 -10.95 0.72 -6.15
N VAL A 361 -10.15 0.05 -5.31
CA VAL A 361 -9.05 0.69 -4.59
C VAL A 361 -8.12 1.37 -5.59
N LEU A 362 -7.60 0.62 -6.57
CA LEU A 362 -6.68 1.17 -7.57
C LEU A 362 -7.34 2.28 -8.39
N LYS A 363 -8.59 2.08 -8.85
CA LYS A 363 -9.34 3.10 -9.61
C LYS A 363 -9.47 4.42 -8.85
N SER A 364 -9.85 4.38 -7.57
CA SER A 364 -10.03 5.57 -6.73
C SER A 364 -8.70 6.26 -6.46
N LEU A 365 -7.66 5.50 -6.11
CA LEU A 365 -6.32 6.05 -5.90
C LEU A 365 -5.76 6.71 -7.17
N ALA A 366 -5.90 6.06 -8.33
CA ALA A 366 -5.43 6.58 -9.62
C ALA A 366 -6.19 7.84 -10.07
N ARG A 367 -7.46 8.01 -9.64
CA ARG A 367 -8.23 9.26 -9.81
C ARG A 367 -7.66 10.42 -8.99
N GLY A 368 -6.77 10.14 -8.03
CA GLY A 368 -6.18 11.12 -7.12
C GLY A 368 -6.98 11.29 -5.83
N ASP A 369 -7.82 10.32 -5.47
CA ASP A 369 -8.49 10.32 -4.16
C ASP A 369 -7.48 9.99 -3.05
N ARG A 370 -7.84 10.29 -1.80
CA ARG A 370 -7.05 9.90 -0.63
C ARG A 370 -7.35 8.44 -0.27
N LEU A 371 -6.41 7.79 0.43
CA LEU A 371 -6.55 6.39 0.84
C LEU A 371 -7.84 6.10 1.62
N GLY A 372 -8.26 6.99 2.52
CA GLY A 372 -9.51 6.82 3.27
C GLY A 372 -10.76 6.89 2.39
N ASP A 373 -10.73 7.68 1.31
CA ASP A 373 -11.83 7.73 0.33
C ASP A 373 -11.84 6.46 -0.52
N ALA A 374 -10.67 5.98 -0.94
CA ALA A 374 -10.54 4.74 -1.68
C ALA A 374 -11.01 3.52 -0.87
N ALA A 375 -10.74 3.48 0.43
CA ALA A 375 -11.25 2.45 1.34
C ALA A 375 -12.79 2.46 1.36
N ALA A 376 -13.40 3.60 1.64
CA ALA A 376 -14.86 3.76 1.65
C ALA A 376 -15.52 3.51 0.28
N TYR A 377 -14.85 3.84 -0.83
CA TYR A 377 -15.38 3.58 -2.17
C TYR A 377 -15.39 2.09 -2.54
N SER A 378 -14.49 1.30 -1.95
CA SER A 378 -14.22 -0.08 -2.37
C SER A 378 -14.80 -1.16 -1.47
N VAL A 379 -15.26 -0.83 -0.25
CA VAL A 379 -15.90 -1.78 0.67
C VAL A 379 -17.43 -1.71 0.59
N PRO A 380 -18.15 -2.83 0.38
CA PRO A 380 -19.61 -2.79 0.22
C PRO A 380 -20.40 -2.58 1.50
N VAL A 381 -19.83 -2.90 2.66
CA VAL A 381 -20.54 -2.92 3.94
C VAL A 381 -19.66 -2.49 5.12
N TYR A 382 -20.30 -2.01 6.18
CA TYR A 382 -19.73 -1.74 7.50
C TYR A 382 -20.38 -2.62 8.57
N SER A 383 -20.00 -2.45 9.85
CA SER A 383 -20.36 -3.39 10.93
C SER A 383 -19.93 -4.83 10.60
N TRP A 384 -18.79 -4.98 9.91
CA TRP A 384 -18.30 -6.25 9.38
C TRP A 384 -16.77 -6.32 9.52
N GLN A 385 -16.10 -7.19 8.74
CA GLN A 385 -14.73 -7.60 9.04
C GLN A 385 -13.62 -6.73 8.42
N ALA A 386 -13.96 -5.90 7.44
CA ALA A 386 -12.98 -5.23 6.60
C ALA A 386 -12.34 -4.01 7.29
N ILE A 387 -11.01 -3.88 7.17
CA ILE A 387 -10.22 -2.75 7.66
C ILE A 387 -9.27 -2.20 6.59
N MET A 388 -8.86 -0.94 6.76
CA MET A 388 -7.77 -0.31 6.01
C MET A 388 -6.68 0.12 6.99
N VAL A 389 -5.44 -0.30 6.73
CA VAL A 389 -4.25 0.07 7.51
C VAL A 389 -3.36 0.97 6.67
N GLY A 390 -3.14 2.19 7.15
CA GLY A 390 -2.42 3.25 6.44
C GLY A 390 -2.96 4.63 6.82
N ASP A 391 -2.23 5.65 6.41
CA ASP A 391 -2.64 7.03 6.60
C ASP A 391 -3.82 7.39 5.68
N PRO A 392 -5.02 7.71 6.20
CA PRO A 392 -6.17 8.00 5.36
C PRO A 392 -6.00 9.25 4.50
N LEU A 393 -5.05 10.14 4.81
CA LEU A 393 -4.72 11.30 3.99
C LEU A 393 -3.81 10.97 2.80
N TYR A 394 -3.23 9.76 2.75
CA TYR A 394 -2.25 9.36 1.74
C TYR A 394 -2.77 9.49 0.31
N ARG A 395 -2.02 10.18 -0.55
CA ARG A 395 -2.28 10.34 -2.00
C ARG A 395 -1.14 9.76 -2.86
N PRO A 396 -1.17 8.46 -3.23
CA PRO A 396 -0.10 7.81 -4.00
C PRO A 396 0.21 8.48 -5.34
N PHE A 397 -0.81 9.03 -6.01
CA PHE A 397 -0.70 9.63 -7.34
C PHE A 397 -0.65 11.17 -7.28
N ALA A 398 -0.21 11.76 -6.16
CA ALA A 398 -0.08 13.22 -6.03
C ALA A 398 0.94 13.82 -7.02
N VAL A 399 2.03 13.11 -7.27
CA VAL A 399 3.06 13.50 -8.23
C VAL A 399 2.77 12.84 -9.58
N LYS A 400 2.69 13.64 -10.64
CA LYS A 400 2.36 13.16 -11.99
C LYS A 400 3.58 12.50 -12.68
N PRO A 401 3.38 11.55 -13.60
CA PRO A 401 4.47 10.91 -14.36
C PRO A 401 5.42 11.90 -15.05
N ASP A 402 4.90 12.95 -15.70
CA ASP A 402 5.74 13.96 -16.36
C ASP A 402 6.63 14.72 -15.38
N GLU A 403 6.12 14.98 -14.18
CA GLU A 403 6.90 15.64 -13.12
C GLU A 403 7.99 14.71 -12.60
N LEU A 404 7.67 13.43 -12.37
CA LEU A 404 8.65 12.39 -12.02
C LEU A 404 9.76 12.30 -13.06
N TRP A 405 9.38 12.27 -14.34
CA TRP A 405 10.34 12.23 -15.45
C TRP A 405 11.25 13.46 -15.48
N ALA A 406 10.67 14.66 -15.34
CA ALA A 406 11.40 15.93 -15.37
C ALA A 406 12.42 16.04 -14.22
N ARG A 407 12.11 15.51 -13.04
CA ARG A 407 12.98 15.58 -11.85
C ARG A 407 13.77 14.31 -11.56
N ARG A 408 13.73 13.30 -12.44
CA ARG A 408 14.29 11.95 -12.20
C ARG A 408 15.74 11.96 -11.71
N ASP A 409 16.57 12.89 -12.19
CA ASP A 409 17.98 12.98 -11.83
C ASP A 409 18.21 13.42 -10.37
N LYS A 410 17.18 13.93 -9.70
CA LYS A 410 17.18 14.28 -8.27
C LYS A 410 16.66 13.15 -7.37
N LEU A 411 16.07 12.10 -7.94
CA LEU A 411 15.55 10.97 -7.16
C LEU A 411 16.70 10.10 -6.63
N PRO A 412 16.49 9.32 -5.57
CA PRO A 412 17.39 8.25 -5.16
C PRO A 412 17.74 7.31 -6.33
N SER A 413 19.00 6.90 -6.44
CA SER A 413 19.50 6.10 -7.58
C SER A 413 18.78 4.77 -7.78
N ASN A 414 18.27 4.17 -6.69
CA ASN A 414 17.47 2.95 -6.72
C ASN A 414 16.02 3.17 -7.22
N GLN A 415 15.51 4.39 -7.27
CA GLN A 415 14.16 4.71 -7.75
C GLN A 415 14.13 5.13 -9.23
N ARG A 416 15.18 5.81 -9.70
CA ARG A 416 15.27 6.30 -11.09
C ARG A 416 14.96 5.25 -12.16
N PRO A 417 15.45 3.99 -12.05
CA PRO A 417 15.20 2.97 -13.07
C PRO A 417 13.70 2.75 -13.33
N TYR A 418 12.86 2.83 -12.31
CA TYR A 418 11.43 2.56 -12.46
C TYR A 418 10.67 3.73 -13.09
N VAL A 419 11.13 4.97 -12.89
CA VAL A 419 10.63 6.13 -13.65
C VAL A 419 11.00 5.98 -15.14
N VAL A 420 12.21 5.50 -15.42
CA VAL A 420 12.66 5.21 -16.80
C VAL A 420 11.83 4.09 -17.42
N LEU A 421 11.60 2.98 -16.71
CA LEU A 421 10.77 1.88 -17.21
C LEU A 421 9.35 2.35 -17.56
N SER A 422 8.72 3.16 -16.71
CA SER A 422 7.39 3.70 -17.00
C SER A 422 7.40 4.57 -18.26
N ARG A 423 8.41 5.44 -18.43
CA ARG A 423 8.57 6.27 -19.64
C ARG A 423 8.84 5.45 -20.89
N MET A 424 9.65 4.39 -20.79
CA MET A 424 9.91 3.46 -21.91
C MET A 424 8.61 2.80 -22.37
N ARG A 425 7.77 2.34 -21.44
CA ARG A 425 6.47 1.73 -21.75
C ARG A 425 5.53 2.72 -22.41
N GLU A 426 5.43 3.93 -21.88
CA GLU A 426 4.63 5.01 -22.45
C GLU A 426 5.02 5.29 -23.91
N LEU A 427 6.32 5.47 -24.18
CA LEU A 427 6.85 5.72 -25.53
C LEU A 427 6.58 4.56 -26.48
N ASP A 428 6.87 3.33 -26.07
CA ASP A 428 6.66 2.15 -26.91
C ASP A 428 5.18 1.95 -27.27
N ARG A 429 4.27 2.13 -26.30
CA ARG A 429 2.82 2.09 -26.53
C ARG A 429 2.33 3.24 -27.41
N GLY A 430 2.96 4.40 -27.31
CA GLY A 430 2.72 5.54 -28.20
C GLY A 430 3.26 5.36 -29.63
N GLY A 431 3.91 4.23 -29.92
CA GLY A 431 4.50 3.93 -31.23
C GLY A 431 5.94 4.43 -31.42
N ASP A 432 6.54 5.04 -30.39
CA ASP A 432 7.94 5.50 -30.40
C ASP A 432 8.87 4.50 -29.71
N ARG A 433 8.97 3.30 -30.30
CA ARG A 433 9.86 2.23 -29.82
C ARG A 433 11.32 2.67 -29.78
N ASN A 434 11.78 3.44 -30.77
CA ASN A 434 13.16 3.91 -30.83
C ASN A 434 13.45 4.91 -29.71
N GLY A 435 12.51 5.81 -29.40
CA GLY A 435 12.58 6.70 -28.24
C GLY A 435 12.62 5.93 -26.93
N ALA A 436 11.84 4.86 -26.79
CA ALA A 436 11.89 3.98 -25.63
C ALA A 436 13.28 3.33 -25.45
N ILE A 437 13.86 2.77 -26.51
CA ILE A 437 15.22 2.21 -26.48
C ILE A 437 16.24 3.29 -26.10
N TRP A 438 16.14 4.48 -26.70
CA TRP A 438 17.04 5.61 -26.40
C TRP A 438 16.97 6.06 -24.94
N ALA A 439 15.77 6.12 -24.36
CA ALA A 439 15.59 6.45 -22.94
C ALA A 439 16.30 5.42 -22.04
N GLY A 440 16.16 4.13 -22.35
CA GLY A 440 16.86 3.04 -21.68
C GLY A 440 18.38 3.15 -21.78
N LEU A 441 18.91 3.35 -22.98
CA LEU A 441 20.36 3.50 -23.23
C LEU A 441 20.97 4.73 -22.53
N ILE A 442 20.25 5.85 -22.47
CA ILE A 442 20.69 7.03 -21.69
C ILE A 442 20.76 6.67 -20.21
N SER A 443 19.71 6.04 -19.68
CA SER A 443 19.70 5.60 -18.28
C SER A 443 20.86 4.66 -17.98
N GLU A 444 21.16 3.69 -18.84
CA GLU A 444 22.28 2.77 -18.64
C GLU A 444 23.65 3.46 -18.63
N LYS A 445 23.79 4.63 -19.28
CA LYS A 445 25.03 5.43 -19.19
C LYS A 445 25.14 6.21 -17.89
N THR A 446 24.03 6.68 -17.34
CA THR A 446 24.01 7.62 -16.20
C THR A 446 23.68 6.96 -14.85
N ASN A 447 22.91 5.89 -14.85
CA ASN A 447 22.43 5.16 -13.69
C ASN A 447 22.07 3.70 -14.09
N PRO A 448 23.07 2.84 -14.35
CA PRO A 448 22.86 1.47 -14.80
C PRO A 448 21.97 0.66 -13.85
N SER A 449 21.03 -0.12 -14.38
CA SER A 449 20.15 -0.99 -13.61
C SER A 449 19.80 -2.25 -14.42
N MET A 450 19.84 -3.42 -13.76
CA MET A 450 19.46 -4.68 -14.43
C MET A 450 18.03 -4.64 -14.98
N ALA A 451 17.14 -3.91 -14.32
CA ALA A 451 15.74 -3.78 -14.72
C ALA A 451 15.60 -3.03 -16.06
N VAL A 452 16.29 -1.89 -16.19
CA VAL A 452 16.30 -1.08 -17.41
C VAL A 452 17.12 -1.75 -18.51
N ALA A 453 18.26 -2.36 -18.16
CA ALA A 453 19.06 -3.16 -19.10
C ALA A 453 18.25 -4.27 -19.75
N LEU A 454 17.50 -5.05 -18.94
CA LEU A 454 16.64 -6.13 -19.43
C LEU A 454 15.52 -5.59 -20.34
N ALA A 455 14.83 -4.52 -19.93
CA ALA A 455 13.77 -3.93 -20.74
C ALA A 455 14.30 -3.37 -22.07
N THR A 456 15.45 -2.70 -22.05
CA THR A 456 16.11 -2.14 -23.24
C THR A 456 16.53 -3.25 -24.18
N ALA A 457 17.18 -4.31 -23.67
CA ALA A 457 17.61 -5.46 -24.46
C ALA A 457 16.42 -6.19 -25.11
N LYS A 458 15.30 -6.34 -24.40
CA LYS A 458 14.06 -6.90 -24.96
C LYS A 458 13.53 -6.09 -26.13
N LEU A 459 13.50 -4.76 -26.01
CA LEU A 459 13.06 -3.89 -27.10
C LEU A 459 14.03 -3.93 -28.30
N GLN A 460 15.34 -3.91 -28.06
CA GLN A 460 16.35 -4.06 -29.10
C GLN A 460 16.18 -5.40 -29.85
N GLN A 461 16.07 -6.51 -29.12
CA GLN A 461 15.82 -7.83 -29.69
C GLN A 461 14.53 -7.86 -30.53
N ALA A 462 13.44 -7.27 -30.04
CA ALA A 462 12.17 -7.17 -30.76
C ALA A 462 12.26 -6.35 -32.06
N THR A 463 13.25 -5.46 -32.17
CA THR A 463 13.57 -4.72 -33.42
C THR A 463 14.63 -5.38 -34.29
N GLY A 464 15.11 -6.57 -33.91
CA GLY A 464 16.16 -7.31 -34.63
C GLY A 464 17.59 -6.92 -34.27
N ASP A 465 17.80 -6.04 -33.28
CA ASP A 465 19.12 -5.62 -32.80
C ASP A 465 19.63 -6.53 -31.68
N SER A 466 19.90 -7.80 -32.02
CA SER A 466 20.47 -8.76 -31.05
C SER A 466 21.84 -8.31 -30.55
N SER A 467 22.66 -7.68 -31.40
CA SER A 467 24.01 -7.23 -31.02
C SER A 467 23.94 -6.12 -29.97
N GLY A 468 23.04 -5.16 -30.12
CA GLY A 468 22.81 -4.12 -29.13
C GLY A 468 22.23 -4.68 -27.83
N ALA A 469 21.31 -5.65 -27.91
CA ALA A 469 20.78 -6.33 -26.72
C ALA A 469 21.90 -6.99 -25.89
N LEU A 470 22.82 -7.69 -26.55
CA LEU A 470 24.00 -8.29 -25.90
C LEU A 470 24.93 -7.24 -25.29
N GLN A 471 25.19 -6.14 -26.00
CA GLN A 471 26.02 -5.05 -25.50
C GLN A 471 25.41 -4.41 -24.24
N THR A 472 24.10 -4.19 -24.23
CA THR A 472 23.35 -3.64 -23.08
C THR A 472 23.47 -4.54 -21.85
N LEU A 473 23.42 -5.87 -22.02
CA LEU A 473 23.47 -6.84 -20.92
C LEU A 473 24.89 -7.22 -20.47
N ALA A 474 25.93 -6.85 -21.22
CA ALA A 474 27.30 -7.29 -20.99
C ALA A 474 27.82 -6.96 -19.58
N TRP A 475 27.47 -5.79 -19.03
CA TRP A 475 27.91 -5.41 -17.70
C TRP A 475 27.25 -6.28 -16.61
N VAL A 476 25.98 -6.65 -16.77
CA VAL A 476 25.27 -7.55 -15.85
C VAL A 476 25.94 -8.92 -15.87
N ALA A 477 26.25 -9.42 -17.07
CA ALA A 477 26.97 -10.68 -17.25
C ALA A 477 28.39 -10.68 -16.65
N SER A 478 28.99 -9.50 -16.45
CA SER A 478 30.31 -9.34 -15.84
C SER A 478 30.29 -9.21 -14.31
N ARG A 479 29.11 -9.02 -13.69
CA ARG A 479 28.98 -8.90 -12.23
C ARG A 479 29.58 -10.12 -11.54
N ARG A 480 30.20 -9.92 -10.38
CA ARG A 480 30.82 -11.00 -9.60
C ARG A 480 29.82 -11.86 -8.83
N SER A 481 28.72 -11.27 -8.39
CA SER A 481 27.69 -11.92 -7.59
C SER A 481 26.35 -11.18 -7.67
N PHE A 482 25.28 -11.87 -7.27
CA PHE A 482 23.94 -11.33 -7.12
C PHE A 482 23.43 -11.62 -5.71
N THR A 483 22.70 -10.66 -5.13
CA THR A 483 21.99 -10.91 -3.86
C THR A 483 20.81 -11.86 -4.07
N LEU A 484 20.24 -12.37 -2.98
CA LEU A 484 19.04 -13.23 -3.04
C LEU A 484 17.87 -12.54 -3.77
N LEU A 485 17.58 -11.28 -3.45
CA LEU A 485 16.49 -10.51 -4.06
C LEU A 485 16.76 -10.11 -5.51
N GLU A 486 18.04 -9.97 -5.90
CA GLU A 486 18.43 -9.70 -7.29
C GLU A 486 18.41 -10.95 -8.18
N SER A 487 18.52 -12.15 -7.58
CA SER A 487 18.71 -13.40 -8.32
C SER A 487 17.59 -13.70 -9.33
N PRO A 488 16.29 -13.53 -9.03
CA PRO A 488 15.23 -13.65 -10.02
C PRO A 488 15.42 -12.78 -11.27
N LEU A 489 15.81 -11.51 -11.09
CA LEU A 489 16.06 -10.59 -12.19
C LEU A 489 17.33 -10.99 -12.97
N ALA A 490 18.37 -11.46 -12.29
CA ALA A 490 19.58 -11.98 -12.93
C ALA A 490 19.28 -13.22 -13.80
N VAL A 491 18.38 -14.09 -13.35
CA VAL A 491 17.91 -15.25 -14.12
C VAL A 491 17.19 -14.81 -15.40
N LEU A 492 16.32 -13.80 -15.32
CA LEU A 492 15.65 -13.24 -16.51
C LEU A 492 16.66 -12.61 -17.49
N VAL A 493 17.72 -11.98 -16.98
CA VAL A 493 18.82 -11.49 -17.81
C VAL A 493 19.58 -12.65 -18.48
N ALA A 494 19.84 -13.74 -17.76
CA ALA A 494 20.47 -14.93 -18.33
C ALA A 494 19.62 -15.55 -19.45
N GLN A 495 18.31 -15.63 -19.26
CA GLN A 495 17.39 -16.09 -20.29
C GLN A 495 17.41 -15.17 -21.51
N GLN A 496 17.39 -13.85 -21.32
CA GLN A 496 17.47 -12.90 -22.43
C GLN A 496 18.80 -13.02 -23.21
N LEU A 497 19.93 -13.20 -22.52
CA LEU A 497 21.23 -13.45 -23.15
C LEU A 497 21.21 -14.71 -24.02
N ARG A 498 20.60 -15.79 -23.52
CA ARG A 498 20.43 -17.04 -24.26
C ARG A 498 19.58 -16.83 -25.52
N GLU A 499 18.43 -16.17 -25.39
CA GLU A 499 17.53 -15.85 -26.51
C GLU A 499 18.19 -14.97 -27.57
N SER A 500 19.10 -14.09 -27.16
CA SER A 500 19.93 -13.27 -28.05
C SER A 500 21.14 -14.03 -28.64
N GLY A 501 21.28 -15.33 -28.39
CA GLY A 501 22.29 -16.22 -28.99
C GLY A 501 23.56 -16.44 -28.16
N GLU A 502 23.65 -15.90 -26.94
CA GLU A 502 24.85 -15.93 -26.10
C GLU A 502 24.73 -16.91 -24.91
N ALA A 503 24.52 -18.20 -25.22
CA ALA A 503 24.35 -19.24 -24.22
C ALA A 503 25.54 -19.38 -23.24
N LYS A 504 26.78 -19.19 -23.71
CA LYS A 504 27.98 -19.23 -22.85
C LYS A 504 27.99 -18.09 -21.84
N THR A 505 27.59 -16.90 -22.25
CA THR A 505 27.49 -15.73 -21.38
C THR A 505 26.35 -15.90 -20.37
N ALA A 506 25.21 -16.41 -20.81
CA ALA A 506 24.08 -16.78 -19.96
C ALA A 506 24.46 -17.82 -18.89
N LEU A 507 25.23 -18.85 -19.28
CA LEU A 507 25.74 -19.88 -18.37
C LEU A 507 26.58 -19.26 -17.23
N GLY A 508 27.42 -18.28 -17.54
CA GLY A 508 28.21 -17.56 -16.54
C GLY A 508 27.35 -16.82 -15.51
N VAL A 509 26.18 -16.29 -15.90
CA VAL A 509 25.23 -15.68 -14.95
C VAL A 509 24.62 -16.74 -14.04
N TRP A 510 24.17 -17.86 -14.61
CA TRP A 510 23.64 -18.99 -13.84
C TRP A 510 24.64 -19.54 -12.82
N GLN A 511 25.91 -19.69 -13.20
CA GLN A 511 26.98 -20.11 -12.30
C GLN A 511 27.11 -19.21 -11.07
N ARG A 512 26.91 -17.90 -11.23
CA ARG A 512 27.01 -16.93 -10.11
C ARG A 512 25.76 -16.92 -9.24
N VAL A 513 24.58 -17.05 -9.84
CA VAL A 513 23.31 -17.18 -9.09
C VAL A 513 23.32 -18.47 -8.26
N LEU A 514 23.56 -19.62 -8.90
CA LEU A 514 23.56 -20.93 -8.23
C LEU A 514 24.83 -21.19 -7.42
N GLY A 515 25.88 -20.38 -7.59
CA GLY A 515 27.07 -20.41 -6.73
C GLY A 515 26.85 -19.77 -5.35
N SER A 516 25.76 -19.01 -5.18
CA SER A 516 25.41 -18.39 -3.89
C SER A 516 24.84 -19.42 -2.92
N ARG A 517 25.41 -19.46 -1.71
CA ARG A 517 24.91 -20.28 -0.59
C ARG A 517 23.59 -19.76 -0.01
N ALA A 518 23.17 -18.55 -0.38
CA ALA A 518 21.92 -17.96 0.08
C ALA A 518 20.69 -18.48 -0.67
N ILE A 519 20.86 -19.19 -1.79
CA ILE A 519 19.73 -19.75 -2.55
C ILE A 519 19.22 -21.00 -1.84
N ALA A 520 18.00 -20.91 -1.29
CA ALA A 520 17.32 -22.02 -0.62
C ALA A 520 17.07 -23.21 -1.55
N ARG A 521 16.92 -24.41 -0.97
CA ARG A 521 16.73 -25.67 -1.69
C ARG A 521 15.59 -25.59 -2.70
N GLU A 522 14.47 -24.98 -2.34
CA GLU A 522 13.27 -24.87 -3.17
C GLU A 522 13.54 -24.04 -4.43
N LEU A 523 14.26 -22.93 -4.29
CA LEU A 523 14.68 -22.09 -5.43
C LEU A 523 15.68 -22.85 -6.32
N ARG A 524 16.61 -23.62 -5.72
CA ARG A 524 17.58 -24.42 -6.50
C ARG A 524 16.86 -25.48 -7.34
N ILE A 525 15.92 -26.22 -6.76
CA ILE A 525 15.12 -27.22 -7.47
C ILE A 525 14.39 -26.56 -8.65
N GLN A 526 13.82 -25.38 -8.46
CA GLN A 526 13.13 -24.67 -9.54
C GLN A 526 14.06 -24.23 -10.68
N TRP A 527 15.27 -23.79 -10.35
CA TRP A 527 16.16 -23.12 -11.30
C TRP A 527 17.14 -24.06 -12.01
N LEU A 528 17.55 -25.17 -11.38
CA LEU A 528 18.50 -26.12 -11.98
C LEU A 528 18.05 -26.66 -13.35
N PRO A 529 16.76 -27.01 -13.60
CA PRO A 529 16.32 -27.44 -14.93
C PRO A 529 16.58 -26.40 -16.02
N GLN A 530 16.34 -25.12 -15.73
CA GLN A 530 16.58 -24.01 -16.67
C GLN A 530 18.08 -23.79 -16.88
N ALA A 531 18.86 -23.82 -15.80
CA ALA A 531 20.31 -23.71 -15.87
C ALA A 531 20.95 -24.85 -16.69
N LEU A 532 20.41 -26.07 -16.58
CA LEU A 532 20.83 -27.25 -17.36
C LEU A 532 20.57 -27.08 -18.85
N GLU A 533 19.42 -26.52 -19.23
CA GLU A 533 19.12 -26.18 -20.63
C GLU A 533 20.18 -25.23 -21.19
N VAL A 534 20.49 -24.15 -20.46
CA VAL A 534 21.53 -23.20 -20.86
C VAL A 534 22.92 -23.85 -20.93
N ALA A 535 23.25 -24.74 -19.98
CA ALA A 535 24.54 -25.44 -19.99
C ALA A 535 24.70 -26.38 -21.20
N ARG A 536 23.62 -27.03 -21.64
CA ARG A 536 23.60 -27.86 -22.86
C ARG A 536 23.81 -27.03 -24.11
N GLU A 537 23.10 -25.91 -24.24
CA GLU A 537 23.27 -24.98 -25.36
C GLU A 537 24.68 -24.36 -25.39
N ALA A 538 25.24 -24.05 -24.22
CA ALA A 538 26.61 -23.56 -24.08
C ALA A 538 27.69 -24.64 -24.31
N GLN A 539 27.30 -25.92 -24.41
CA GLN A 539 28.16 -27.09 -24.54
C GLN A 539 29.17 -27.26 -23.37
N ASP A 540 28.78 -26.90 -22.14
CA ASP A 540 29.62 -27.06 -20.94
C ASP A 540 29.34 -28.41 -20.27
N ALA A 541 30.06 -29.45 -20.71
CA ALA A 541 29.89 -30.81 -20.21
C ALA A 541 30.09 -30.93 -18.69
N ARG A 542 30.97 -30.12 -18.11
CA ARG A 542 31.25 -30.15 -16.67
C ARG A 542 30.05 -29.67 -15.87
N GLN A 543 29.46 -28.54 -16.25
CA GLN A 543 28.30 -28.00 -15.55
C GLN A 543 27.04 -28.81 -15.77
N ILE A 544 26.87 -29.42 -16.94
CA ILE A 544 25.77 -30.37 -17.18
C ILE A 544 25.82 -31.50 -16.15
N VAL A 545 26.99 -32.13 -15.95
CA VAL A 545 27.14 -33.23 -14.98
C VAL A 545 26.91 -32.74 -13.55
N ASN A 546 27.52 -31.60 -13.17
CA ASN A 546 27.42 -31.07 -11.81
C ASN A 546 25.98 -30.74 -11.42
N TRP A 547 25.27 -29.96 -12.25
CA TRP A 547 23.92 -29.53 -11.95
C TRP A 547 22.88 -30.64 -12.11
N ASP A 548 23.10 -31.62 -13.00
CA ASP A 548 22.21 -32.79 -13.12
C ASP A 548 22.32 -33.69 -11.88
N SER A 549 23.53 -33.93 -11.40
CA SER A 549 23.77 -34.67 -10.16
C SER A 549 23.13 -33.96 -8.96
N GLU A 550 23.34 -32.64 -8.85
CA GLU A 550 22.75 -31.84 -7.79
C GLU A 550 21.22 -31.86 -7.84
N TYR A 551 20.63 -31.69 -9.02
CA TYR A 551 19.18 -31.72 -9.17
C TYR A 551 18.59 -33.07 -8.75
N LYS A 552 19.24 -34.18 -9.11
CA LYS A 552 18.84 -35.54 -8.71
C LYS A 552 18.94 -35.75 -7.20
N GLU A 553 20.00 -35.23 -6.57
CA GLU A 553 20.17 -35.29 -5.12
C GLU A 553 19.08 -34.48 -4.39
N LEU A 554 18.83 -33.25 -4.85
CA LEU A 554 17.83 -32.38 -4.24
C LEU A 554 16.40 -32.90 -4.42
N THR A 555 16.13 -33.66 -5.48
CA THR A 555 14.79 -34.22 -5.78
C THR A 555 14.62 -35.67 -5.32
N ALA A 556 15.66 -36.30 -4.77
CA ALA A 556 15.58 -37.65 -4.24
C ALA A 556 14.59 -37.72 -3.05
N PRO A 557 13.78 -38.79 -2.94
CA PRO A 557 12.93 -39.00 -1.77
C PRO A 557 13.79 -39.12 -0.50
N PRO A 558 13.28 -38.67 0.66
CA PRO A 558 14.00 -38.83 1.92
C PRO A 558 14.31 -40.32 2.17
N PRO A 559 15.46 -40.64 2.80
CA PRO A 559 15.81 -42.02 3.09
C PRO A 559 14.71 -42.67 3.94
N VAL A 560 14.24 -43.85 3.51
CA VAL A 560 13.25 -44.65 4.24
C VAL A 560 13.78 -44.91 5.66
N SER A 561 12.99 -44.56 6.67
CA SER A 561 13.36 -44.78 8.06
C SER A 561 13.57 -46.27 8.32
N ASP A 562 14.51 -46.63 9.20
CA ASP A 562 14.73 -48.06 9.54
C ASP A 562 13.54 -48.68 10.30
N GLU A 563 12.55 -47.87 10.71
CA GLU A 563 11.26 -48.34 11.25
C GLU A 563 10.32 -48.86 10.15
N ASP A 564 10.30 -48.22 8.98
CA ASP A 564 9.48 -48.66 7.84
C ASP A 564 10.00 -49.94 7.19
N LYS A 565 11.31 -50.21 7.30
CA LYS A 565 11.90 -51.49 6.87
C LYS A 565 11.51 -52.67 7.76
N LYS A 566 11.06 -52.44 9.00
CA LYS A 566 10.65 -53.50 9.94
C LYS A 566 9.17 -53.90 9.83
N GLN A 567 8.33 -53.09 9.17
CA GLN A 567 6.92 -53.43 8.92
C GLN A 567 6.68 -54.06 7.54
N GLY A 568 7.69 -54.04 6.67
CA GLY A 568 7.62 -54.58 5.32
C GLY A 568 8.34 -55.92 5.14
N GLY A 569 7.79 -56.99 5.72
CA GLY A 569 7.85 -58.31 5.09
C GLY A 569 8.04 -59.51 6.02
N PRO A 570 7.79 -60.73 5.52
CA PRO A 570 6.76 -61.15 4.55
C PRO A 570 5.41 -61.53 5.22
#